data_AF-A0A351XZ70-F1
#
_entry.id   AF-A0A351XZ70-F1
#
_cell.length_a   1.000
_cell.length_b   1.000
_cell.length_c   1.000
_cell.angle_alpha   90.00
_cell.angle_beta   90.00
_cell.angle_gamma   90.00
#
_symmetry.space_group_name_H-M   'P 1'
#
loop_
_entity.id
_entity.type
_entity.pdbx_description
1 polymer ?
#
loop_
_entity_poly.entity_id
_entity_poly.type
_entity_poly.pdbx_seq_one_letter_code
_entity_poly.pdbx_strand_id
1 'polypeptide(L)'
;MVKKWAKTFDQYFILKYIIKWFFYIIPVSVVVGSMVAFFLWLLDLATIFRWSNGWLLYFLPIVGIAIVALYKFKGKNADAGNNLVMDEIHKPGGGIPFRMAPFVLISTVVTHLFGGSAGREGTAVQIGGSVANYFGKIMKLKNEDLRILLMTGVAAGFGCISP
;
A
#
# COMPACT_ATOMS: atom_id res chain seq x y z
N MET A 1 -31.49 34.04 17.97
CA MET A 1 -31.81 32.62 18.29
C MET A 1 -31.62 31.65 17.13
N VAL A 2 -32.02 31.98 15.89
CA VAL A 2 -31.92 31.09 14.71
C VAL A 2 -30.48 30.66 14.35
N LYS A 3 -29.48 31.54 14.50
CA LYS A 3 -28.05 31.21 14.21
C LYS A 3 -27.44 30.13 15.11
N LYS A 4 -27.95 29.92 16.32
CA LYS A 4 -27.42 28.92 17.29
C LYS A 4 -27.88 27.49 16.93
N TRP A 5 -29.08 27.39 16.35
CA TRP A 5 -29.65 26.13 15.87
C TRP A 5 -29.00 25.64 14.57
N ALA A 6 -28.70 26.55 13.64
CA ALA A 6 -27.95 26.22 12.42
C ALA A 6 -26.54 25.66 12.75
N LYS A 7 -25.81 26.30 13.66
CA LYS A 7 -24.49 25.80 14.12
C LYS A 7 -24.53 24.41 14.75
N THR A 8 -25.61 24.08 15.48
CA THR A 8 -25.75 22.78 16.16
C THR A 8 -26.07 21.67 15.15
N PHE A 9 -26.86 21.98 14.13
CA PHE A 9 -27.15 21.06 13.03
C PHE A 9 -25.90 20.71 12.22
N ASP A 10 -25.08 21.72 11.89
CA ASP A 10 -23.81 21.52 11.17
C ASP A 10 -22.83 20.64 11.96
N GLN A 11 -22.73 20.83 13.28
CA GLN A 11 -21.88 20.01 14.15
C GLN A 11 -22.29 18.54 14.16
N TYR A 12 -23.59 18.24 14.12
CA TYR A 12 -24.08 16.87 14.07
C TYR A 12 -23.74 16.17 12.76
N PHE A 13 -23.87 16.86 11.62
CA PHE A 13 -23.47 16.32 10.32
C PHE A 13 -21.96 16.06 10.23
N ILE A 14 -21.14 17.00 10.71
CA ILE A 14 -19.69 16.85 10.76
C ILE A 14 -19.30 15.66 11.66
N LEU A 15 -19.91 15.54 12.84
CA LEU A 15 -19.63 14.44 13.76
C LEU A 15 -19.96 13.08 13.13
N LYS A 16 -21.13 12.95 12.47
CA LYS A 16 -21.47 11.73 11.71
C LYS A 16 -20.46 11.43 10.61
N TYR A 17 -20.00 12.45 9.89
CA TYR A 17 -19.01 12.30 8.83
C TYR A 17 -17.67 11.79 9.37
N ILE A 18 -17.18 12.37 10.48
CA ILE A 18 -15.94 11.93 11.14
C ILE A 18 -16.06 10.50 11.63
N ILE A 19 -17.16 10.16 12.32
CA ILE A 19 -17.38 8.79 12.81
C ILE A 19 -17.39 7.79 11.65
N LYS A 20 -18.11 8.10 10.56
CA LYS A 20 -18.13 7.27 9.36
C LYS A 20 -16.72 7.02 8.81
N TRP A 21 -15.91 8.07 8.67
CA TRP A 21 -14.54 7.95 8.16
C TRP A 21 -13.61 7.21 9.11
N PHE A 22 -13.77 7.40 10.41
CA PHE A 22 -13.04 6.66 11.43
C PHE A 22 -13.23 5.15 11.26
N PHE A 23 -14.47 4.71 11.04
CA PHE A 23 -14.79 3.30 10.78
C PHE A 23 -14.21 2.75 9.46
N TYR A 24 -14.02 3.60 8.44
CA TYR A 24 -13.41 3.18 7.18
C TYR A 24 -11.89 3.13 7.23
N ILE A 25 -11.26 4.11 7.88
CA ILE A 25 -9.80 4.27 7.88
C ILE A 25 -9.14 3.25 8.81
N ILE A 26 -9.69 3.00 10.00
CA ILE A 26 -9.09 2.07 10.97
C ILE A 26 -8.76 0.68 10.39
N PRO A 27 -9.71 -0.06 9.80
CA PRO A 27 -9.40 -1.38 9.28
C PRO A 27 -8.35 -1.33 8.17
N VAL A 28 -8.38 -0.29 7.33
CA VAL A 28 -7.38 -0.09 6.28
C VAL A 28 -6.01 0.16 6.89
N SER A 29 -5.88 1.10 7.83
CA SER A 29 -4.62 1.43 8.50
C SER A 29 -4.04 0.25 9.28
N VAL A 30 -4.87 -0.53 9.98
CA VAL A 30 -4.42 -1.73 10.72
C VAL A 30 -3.86 -2.77 9.75
N VAL A 31 -4.55 -3.04 8.65
CA VAL A 31 -4.09 -4.02 7.65
C VAL A 31 -2.82 -3.53 6.95
N VAL A 32 -2.80 -2.28 6.51
CA VAL A 32 -1.63 -1.67 5.86
C VAL A 32 -0.43 -1.68 6.79
N GLY A 33 -0.59 -1.20 8.04
CA GLY A 33 0.48 -1.18 9.03
C GLY A 33 1.00 -2.58 9.35
N SER A 34 0.11 -3.56 9.50
CA SER A 34 0.51 -4.96 9.74
C SER A 34 1.29 -5.54 8.55
N MET A 35 0.86 -5.28 7.31
CA MET A 35 1.56 -5.75 6.12
C MET A 35 2.92 -5.07 5.94
N VAL A 36 3.02 -3.77 6.23
CA VAL A 36 4.30 -3.03 6.16
C VAL A 36 5.24 -3.47 7.27
N ALA A 37 4.76 -3.67 8.50
CA ALA A 37 5.57 -4.20 9.60
C ALA A 37 6.10 -5.61 9.28
N PHE A 38 5.24 -6.48 8.73
CA PHE A 38 5.65 -7.81 8.27
C PHE A 38 6.70 -7.75 7.15
N PHE A 39 6.52 -6.84 6.19
CA PHE A 39 7.48 -6.59 5.12
C PHE A 39 8.84 -6.14 5.67
N LEU A 40 8.86 -5.19 6.61
CA LEU A 40 10.09 -4.70 7.23
C LEU A 40 10.80 -5.79 8.01
N TRP A 41 10.06 -6.58 8.78
CA TRP A 41 10.61 -7.73 9.50
C TRP A 41 11.25 -8.76 8.54
N LEU A 42 10.59 -9.07 7.43
CA LEU A 42 11.15 -9.94 6.39
C LEU A 42 12.39 -9.33 5.71
N LEU A 43 12.40 -8.01 5.50
CA LEU A 43 13.57 -7.33 4.94
C LEU A 43 14.78 -7.41 5.86
N ASP A 44 14.59 -7.25 7.17
CA ASP A 44 15.68 -7.37 8.14
C ASP A 44 16.22 -8.80 8.18
N LEU A 45 15.34 -9.80 8.15
CA LEU A 45 15.73 -11.21 8.04
C LEU A 45 16.50 -11.49 6.75
N ALA A 46 16.00 -11.02 5.60
CA ALA A 46 16.67 -11.18 4.31
C ALA A 46 18.06 -10.52 4.32
N THR A 47 18.18 -9.36 4.96
CA THR A 47 19.45 -8.64 5.11
C THR A 47 20.44 -9.46 5.93
N ILE A 48 20.05 -9.92 7.12
CA ILE A 48 20.90 -10.75 8.00
C ILE A 48 21.36 -12.02 7.25
N PHE A 49 20.43 -12.71 6.59
CA PHE A 49 20.73 -13.94 5.86
C PHE A 49 21.67 -13.70 4.66
N ARG A 50 21.52 -12.57 3.96
CA ARG A 50 22.41 -12.17 2.87
C ARG A 50 23.82 -11.86 3.37
N TRP A 51 23.97 -11.25 4.54
CA TRP A 51 25.27 -11.01 5.16
C TRP A 51 25.98 -12.30 5.57
N SER A 52 25.25 -13.31 6.07
CA SER A 52 25.83 -14.62 6.37
C SER A 52 26.11 -15.47 5.12
N ASN A 53 25.43 -15.22 4.01
CA ASN A 53 25.52 -16.01 2.77
C ASN A 53 25.90 -15.14 1.57
N GLY A 54 27.15 -14.67 1.54
CA GLY A 54 27.67 -13.80 0.47
C GLY A 54 27.49 -14.33 -0.95
N TRP A 55 27.55 -15.65 -1.11
CA TRP A 55 27.41 -16.35 -2.39
C TRP A 55 26.03 -16.18 -3.05
N LEU A 56 24.99 -15.81 -2.30
CA LEU A 56 23.66 -15.55 -2.87
C LEU A 56 23.70 -14.46 -3.94
N LEU A 57 24.64 -13.50 -3.86
CA LEU A 57 24.77 -12.43 -4.85
C LEU A 57 24.86 -12.93 -6.29
N TYR A 58 25.50 -14.08 -6.52
CA TYR A 58 25.67 -14.63 -7.86
C TYR A 58 24.35 -15.06 -8.51
N PHE A 59 23.30 -15.30 -7.72
CA PHE A 59 21.97 -15.65 -8.22
C PHE A 59 21.09 -14.43 -8.52
N LEU A 60 21.54 -13.20 -8.22
CA LEU A 60 20.78 -11.97 -8.45
C LEU A 60 20.27 -11.82 -9.91
N PRO A 61 21.05 -12.09 -10.97
CA PRO A 61 20.55 -11.97 -12.34
C PRO A 61 19.39 -12.93 -12.65
N ILE A 62 19.50 -14.19 -12.19
CA ILE A 62 18.49 -15.23 -12.41
C ILE A 62 17.18 -14.84 -11.70
N VAL A 63 17.32 -14.36 -10.47
CA VAL A 63 16.20 -13.89 -9.65
C VAL A 63 15.53 -12.66 -10.26
N GLY A 64 16.30 -11.70 -10.79
CA GLY A 64 15.76 -10.54 -11.48
C GLY A 64 14.90 -10.93 -12.69
N ILE A 65 15.39 -11.87 -13.52
CA ILE A 65 14.62 -12.43 -14.64
C ILE A 65 13.33 -13.09 -14.15
N ALA A 66 13.41 -13.89 -13.07
CA ALA A 66 12.25 -14.55 -12.49
C ALA A 66 11.20 -13.56 -11.98
N ILE A 67 11.62 -12.46 -11.34
CA ILE A 67 10.73 -11.38 -10.88
C ILE A 67 10.05 -10.71 -12.08
N VAL A 68 10.80 -10.31 -13.10
CA VAL A 68 10.23 -9.68 -14.30
C VAL A 68 9.23 -10.61 -14.99
N ALA A 69 9.57 -11.91 -15.11
CA ALA A 69 8.66 -12.91 -15.65
C ALA A 69 7.39 -13.04 -14.80
N LEU A 70 7.52 -13.08 -13.46
CA LEU A 70 6.38 -13.13 -12.54
C LEU A 70 5.42 -11.96 -12.74
N TYR A 71 5.94 -10.74 -12.87
CA TYR A 71 5.12 -9.55 -13.13
C TYR A 71 4.46 -9.61 -14.51
N LYS A 72 5.19 -10.00 -15.57
CA LYS A 72 4.61 -10.13 -16.91
C LYS A 72 3.50 -11.17 -17.01
N PHE A 73 3.68 -12.34 -16.39
CA PHE A 73 2.72 -13.44 -16.52
C PHE A 73 1.56 -13.36 -15.52
N LYS A 74 1.79 -12.85 -14.31
CA LYS A 74 0.78 -12.88 -13.23
C LYS A 74 0.42 -11.50 -12.65
N GLY A 75 1.16 -10.44 -13.02
CA GLY A 75 1.04 -9.12 -12.42
C GLY A 75 -0.18 -8.31 -12.84
N LYS A 76 -0.84 -8.65 -13.96
CA LYS A 76 -1.81 -7.73 -14.60
C LYS A 76 -1.13 -6.36 -14.80
N ASN A 77 -1.74 -5.29 -14.31
CA ASN A 77 -1.21 -3.92 -14.39
C ASN A 77 -0.35 -3.55 -13.16
N ALA A 78 0.00 -4.51 -12.30
CA ALA A 78 0.80 -4.23 -11.09
C ALA A 78 2.25 -3.82 -11.41
N ASP A 79 2.72 -4.07 -12.62
CA ASP A 79 4.01 -3.65 -13.16
C ASP A 79 4.14 -2.11 -13.24
N ALA A 80 3.03 -1.39 -13.41
CA ALA A 80 3.00 0.07 -13.36
C ALA A 80 3.36 0.64 -11.96
N GLY A 81 3.32 -0.17 -10.90
CA GLY A 81 3.87 0.18 -9.59
C GLY A 81 3.24 1.45 -9.00
N ASN A 82 4.08 2.32 -8.46
CA ASN A 82 3.64 3.57 -7.80
C ASN A 82 2.83 4.48 -8.73
N ASN A 83 3.12 4.48 -10.04
CA ASN A 83 2.39 5.31 -11.00
C ASN A 83 0.91 4.92 -11.04
N LEU A 84 0.59 3.63 -10.97
CA LEU A 84 -0.80 3.17 -10.89
C LEU A 84 -1.51 3.68 -9.64
N VAL A 85 -0.81 3.74 -8.50
CA VAL A 85 -1.37 4.27 -7.25
C VAL A 85 -1.64 5.76 -7.39
N MET A 86 -0.69 6.52 -7.95
CA MET A 86 -0.83 7.96 -8.16
C MET A 86 -1.92 8.28 -9.18
N ASP A 87 -2.00 7.53 -10.27
CA ASP A 87 -3.03 7.68 -11.29
C ASP A 87 -4.42 7.44 -10.70
N GLU A 88 -4.59 6.40 -9.87
CA GLU A 88 -5.87 6.12 -9.22
C GLU A 88 -6.26 7.19 -8.19
N ILE A 89 -5.28 7.82 -7.51
CA ILE A 89 -5.54 8.95 -6.62
C ILE A 89 -6.00 10.17 -7.43
N HIS A 90 -5.32 10.49 -8.53
CA HIS A 90 -5.65 11.67 -9.34
C HIS A 90 -6.94 11.48 -10.14
N LYS A 91 -7.11 10.32 -10.78
CA LYS A 91 -8.22 9.95 -11.65
C LYS A 91 -8.76 8.56 -11.26
N PRO A 92 -9.58 8.47 -10.19
CA PRO A 92 -10.13 7.20 -9.74
C PRO A 92 -11.02 6.55 -10.82
N GLY A 93 -10.91 5.23 -10.97
CA GLY A 93 -11.72 4.44 -11.92
C GLY A 93 -10.95 3.34 -12.65
N GLY A 94 -9.62 3.37 -12.68
CA GLY A 94 -8.79 2.32 -13.29
C GLY A 94 -8.63 1.10 -12.39
N GLY A 95 -8.58 1.34 -11.08
CA GLY A 95 -8.44 0.38 -10.02
C GLY A 95 -7.02 -0.18 -9.87
N ILE A 96 -6.63 -0.43 -8.62
CA ILE A 96 -5.36 -1.08 -8.25
C ILE A 96 -5.63 -2.56 -7.95
N PRO A 97 -4.91 -3.52 -8.58
CA PRO A 97 -5.12 -4.93 -8.31
C PRO A 97 -4.55 -5.31 -6.94
N PHE A 98 -5.34 -5.96 -6.07
CA PHE A 98 -4.90 -6.35 -4.72
C PHE A 98 -3.63 -7.21 -4.70
N ARG A 99 -3.41 -8.03 -5.74
CA ARG A 99 -2.18 -8.83 -5.92
C ARG A 99 -0.89 -8.01 -6.00
N MET A 100 -0.99 -6.71 -6.22
CA MET A 100 0.15 -5.80 -6.22
C MET A 100 0.88 -5.84 -4.86
N ALA A 101 0.15 -5.82 -3.74
CA ALA A 101 0.71 -5.85 -2.39
C ALA A 101 1.63 -7.07 -2.14
N PRO A 102 1.15 -8.33 -2.32
CA PRO A 102 2.02 -9.49 -2.11
C PRO A 102 3.14 -9.57 -3.14
N PHE A 103 2.94 -9.10 -4.38
CA PHE A 103 3.97 -9.15 -5.41
C PHE A 103 5.13 -8.20 -5.11
N VAL A 104 4.82 -6.96 -4.72
CA VAL A 104 5.86 -5.98 -4.37
C VAL A 104 6.58 -6.39 -3.09
N LEU A 105 5.86 -6.93 -2.10
CA LEU A 105 6.44 -7.41 -0.85
C LEU A 105 7.45 -8.54 -1.14
N ILE A 106 7.03 -9.58 -1.85
CA ILE A 106 7.88 -10.74 -2.15
C ILE A 106 9.05 -10.33 -3.03
N SER A 107 8.80 -9.58 -4.10
CA SER A 107 9.85 -9.20 -5.04
C SER A 107 10.91 -8.30 -4.39
N THR A 108 10.53 -7.35 -3.54
CA THR A 108 11.48 -6.48 -2.83
C THR A 108 12.29 -7.26 -1.78
N VAL A 109 11.66 -8.16 -1.01
CA VAL A 109 12.37 -9.01 -0.03
C VAL A 109 13.36 -9.93 -0.73
N VAL A 110 12.92 -10.60 -1.80
CA VAL A 110 13.78 -11.46 -2.61
C VAL A 110 14.93 -10.65 -3.22
N THR A 111 14.65 -9.47 -3.76
CA THR A 111 15.71 -8.60 -4.31
C THR A 111 16.79 -8.29 -3.28
N HIS A 112 16.41 -7.93 -2.04
CA HIS A 112 17.38 -7.71 -0.95
C HIS A 112 18.11 -8.99 -0.52
N LEU A 113 17.40 -10.12 -0.46
CA LEU A 113 17.98 -11.41 -0.10
C LEU A 113 19.12 -11.81 -1.05
N PHE A 114 19.02 -11.45 -2.33
CA PHE A 114 20.05 -11.71 -3.34
C PHE A 114 21.02 -10.53 -3.52
N GLY A 115 20.94 -9.50 -2.68
CA GLY A 115 21.87 -8.37 -2.65
C GLY A 115 21.59 -7.25 -3.67
N GLY A 116 20.39 -7.22 -4.23
CA GLY A 116 19.90 -6.09 -5.01
C GLY A 116 19.42 -4.94 -4.12
N SER A 117 19.57 -3.70 -4.60
CA SER A 117 19.03 -2.51 -3.95
C SER A 117 17.61 -2.26 -4.43
N ALA A 118 16.65 -2.21 -3.50
CA ALA A 118 15.26 -1.86 -3.79
C ALA A 118 14.69 -0.91 -2.72
N GLY A 119 13.82 0.01 -3.11
CA GLY A 119 13.27 1.00 -2.20
C GLY A 119 12.16 0.43 -1.31
N ARG A 120 12.24 0.72 0.00
CA ARG A 120 11.21 0.34 0.98
C ARG A 120 9.95 1.21 0.86
N GLU A 121 10.14 2.51 0.65
CA GLU A 121 9.08 3.51 0.55
C GLU A 121 8.08 3.20 -0.57
N GLY A 122 8.56 2.91 -1.78
CA GLY A 122 7.70 2.53 -2.90
C GLY A 122 6.89 1.26 -2.61
N THR A 123 7.48 0.28 -1.94
CA THR A 123 6.77 -0.93 -1.53
C THR A 123 5.63 -0.61 -0.54
N ALA A 124 5.87 0.27 0.44
CA ALA A 124 4.82 0.71 1.37
C ALA A 124 3.69 1.47 0.67
N VAL A 125 3.99 2.32 -0.33
CA VAL A 125 2.97 3.00 -1.15
C VAL A 125 2.08 2.01 -1.89
N GLN A 126 2.69 1.01 -2.52
CA GLN A 126 1.95 0.00 -3.30
C GLN A 126 1.09 -0.89 -2.39
N ILE A 127 1.60 -1.29 -1.23
CA ILE A 127 0.82 -2.01 -0.21
C ILE A 127 -0.36 -1.14 0.25
N GLY A 128 -0.10 0.11 0.64
CA GLY A 128 -1.12 1.06 1.09
C GLY A 128 -2.21 1.31 0.05
N GLY A 129 -1.83 1.64 -1.18
CA GLY A 129 -2.75 1.91 -2.28
C GLY A 129 -3.57 0.69 -2.69
N SER A 130 -2.95 -0.49 -2.79
CA SER A 130 -3.66 -1.71 -3.21
C SER A 130 -4.63 -2.23 -2.15
N VAL A 131 -4.27 -2.16 -0.86
CA VAL A 131 -5.17 -2.48 0.26
C VAL A 131 -6.31 -1.47 0.32
N ALA A 132 -6.02 -0.17 0.30
CA ALA A 132 -7.05 0.86 0.32
C ALA A 132 -8.03 0.74 -0.86
N ASN A 133 -7.54 0.47 -2.07
CA ASN A 133 -8.41 0.24 -3.23
C ASN A 133 -9.31 -0.99 -3.05
N TYR A 134 -8.77 -2.07 -2.48
CA TYR A 134 -9.52 -3.28 -2.21
C TYR A 134 -10.65 -3.04 -1.19
N PHE A 135 -10.35 -2.37 -0.08
CA PHE A 135 -11.36 -1.98 0.91
C PHE A 135 -12.38 -1.00 0.33
N GLY A 136 -11.94 -0.03 -0.47
CA GLY A 136 -12.83 0.92 -1.15
C GLY A 136 -13.83 0.23 -2.08
N LYS A 137 -13.41 -0.84 -2.77
CA LYS A 137 -14.31 -1.70 -3.57
C LYS A 137 -15.30 -2.49 -2.71
N ILE A 138 -14.85 -3.08 -1.60
CA ILE A 138 -15.73 -3.80 -0.66
C ILE A 138 -16.78 -2.86 -0.08
N MET A 139 -16.37 -1.66 0.32
CA MET A 139 -17.23 -0.62 0.89
C MET A 139 -18.07 0.10 -0.17
N LYS A 140 -17.89 -0.21 -1.46
CA LYS A 140 -18.57 0.40 -2.61
C LYS A 140 -18.48 1.93 -2.61
N LEU A 141 -17.28 2.45 -2.31
CA LEU A 141 -17.03 3.88 -2.27
C LEU A 141 -17.13 4.52 -3.66
N LYS A 142 -17.63 5.75 -3.71
CA LYS A 142 -17.59 6.60 -4.90
C LYS A 142 -16.16 7.11 -5.12
N ASN A 143 -15.86 7.59 -6.32
CA ASN A 143 -14.52 8.06 -6.70
C ASN A 143 -13.92 9.11 -5.73
N GLU A 144 -14.74 10.04 -5.23
CA GLU A 144 -14.30 11.05 -4.26
C GLU A 144 -13.88 10.44 -2.92
N ASP A 145 -14.71 9.55 -2.37
CA ASP A 145 -14.40 8.82 -1.14
C ASP A 145 -13.23 7.84 -1.35
N LEU A 146 -13.17 7.17 -2.50
CA LEU A 146 -12.07 6.27 -2.84
C LEU A 146 -10.73 7.01 -2.86
N ARG A 147 -10.68 8.22 -3.42
CA ARG A 147 -9.46 9.06 -3.41
C ARG A 147 -8.98 9.32 -1.98
N ILE A 148 -9.89 9.68 -1.06
CA ILE A 148 -9.54 9.91 0.35
C ILE A 148 -9.03 8.62 0.99
N LEU A 149 -9.67 7.48 0.72
CA LEU A 149 -9.23 6.19 1.26
C LEU A 149 -7.85 5.78 0.72
N LEU A 150 -7.57 6.03 -0.56
CA LEU A 150 -6.26 5.78 -1.17
C LEU A 150 -5.17 6.65 -0.54
N MET A 151 -5.41 7.95 -0.41
CA MET A 151 -4.48 8.88 0.24
C MET A 151 -4.18 8.45 1.68
N THR A 152 -5.20 8.05 2.44
CA THR A 152 -5.04 7.58 3.83
C THR A 152 -4.31 6.25 3.90
N GLY A 153 -4.57 5.30 3.00
CA GLY A 153 -3.82 4.05 2.91
C GLY A 153 -2.34 4.24 2.56
N VAL A 154 -2.04 5.14 1.62
CA VAL A 154 -0.65 5.51 1.28
C VAL A 154 0.04 6.20 2.47
N ALA A 155 -0.65 7.13 3.13
CA ALA A 155 -0.14 7.79 4.33
C ALA A 155 0.11 6.80 5.48
N ALA A 156 -0.76 5.82 5.68
CA ALA A 156 -0.56 4.76 6.67
C ALA A 156 0.67 3.90 6.35
N GLY A 157 0.87 3.55 5.06
CA GLY A 157 2.04 2.81 4.62
C GLY A 157 3.34 3.57 4.85
N PHE A 158 3.40 4.83 4.44
CA PHE A 158 4.55 5.71 4.70
C PHE A 158 4.78 5.95 6.19
N GLY A 159 3.72 6.16 6.98
CA GLY A 159 3.84 6.41 8.41
C GLY A 159 4.48 5.25 9.18
N CYS A 160 4.30 4.01 8.71
CA CYS A 160 4.92 2.82 9.31
C CYS A 160 6.35 2.55 8.83
N ILE A 161 6.82 3.15 7.74
CA ILE A 161 8.14 2.86 7.18
C ILE A 161 9.24 3.80 7.70
N SER A 162 8.86 5.00 8.13
CA SER A 162 9.79 5.97 8.70
C SER A 162 10.26 5.50 10.08
N PRO A 163 11.59 5.55 10.35
CA PRO A 163 12.20 5.08 11.59
C PRO A 163 11.79 5.88 12.84
#